data_AF-A0A556AY67-F1
#
_entry.id   AF-A0A556AY67-F1
#
_cell.length_a   1.000
_cell.length_b   1.000
_cell.length_c   1.000
_cell.angle_alpha   90.00
_cell.angle_beta   90.00
_cell.angle_gamma   90.00
#
_symmetry.space_group_name_H-M   'P 1'
#
loop_
_entity.id
_entity.type
_entity.pdbx_description
1 polymer ?
#
loop_
_entity_poly.entity_id
_entity_poly.type
_entity_poly.pdbx_seq_one_letter_code
_entity_poly.pdbx_strand_id
1 'polypeptide(L)'
;MTGFDFIALAVLLCSTAVGMLRGFIREVLSLFAFAAAFVGAVWWGPWVHVSLAPYIETELLRLAVAYIGVFFAILLLVGVINLALSTFVASTGLAPADRGLGMLFGVVRGLLILFVLMLGAGYTALPAEAWWRNALLARPLEQVIVAAKERLPQDVGQWIPYPYQPPPSGAAPVPGLPDMPGLPSVRPPDAGAAQAETI
;
A
#
# COMPACT_ATOMS: atom_id res chain seq x y z
N MET A 1 4.16 -14.34 18.12
CA MET A 1 3.15 -13.85 17.16
C MET A 1 2.39 -12.74 17.85
N THR A 2 2.62 -11.52 17.43
CA THR A 2 1.98 -10.31 17.98
C THR A 2 0.62 -10.05 17.32
N GLY A 3 -0.15 -9.08 17.82
CA GLY A 3 -1.43 -8.68 17.21
C GLY A 3 -1.29 -8.24 15.75
N PHE A 4 -0.16 -7.62 15.39
CA PHE A 4 0.13 -7.25 14.01
C PHE A 4 0.31 -8.48 13.10
N ASP A 5 0.99 -9.52 13.57
CA ASP A 5 1.20 -10.75 12.79
C ASP A 5 -0.15 -11.42 12.43
N PHE A 6 -1.14 -11.38 13.34
CA PHE A 6 -2.48 -11.90 13.07
C PHE A 6 -3.24 -11.08 12.02
N ILE A 7 -3.16 -9.75 12.09
CA ILE A 7 -3.78 -8.86 11.09
C ILE A 7 -3.13 -9.09 9.73
N ALA A 8 -1.80 -9.12 9.69
CA ALA A 8 -1.04 -9.33 8.46
C ALA A 8 -1.36 -10.68 7.82
N LEU A 9 -1.39 -11.74 8.63
CA LEU A 9 -1.77 -13.07 8.18
C LEU A 9 -3.21 -13.09 7.67
N ALA A 10 -4.16 -12.49 8.39
CA ALA A 10 -5.57 -12.43 7.97
C ALA A 10 -5.74 -11.72 6.62
N VAL A 11 -5.11 -10.55 6.43
CA VAL A 11 -5.14 -9.82 5.15
C VAL A 11 -4.56 -10.68 4.03
N LEU A 12 -3.43 -11.33 4.26
CA LEU A 12 -2.78 -12.15 3.25
C LEU A 12 -3.62 -13.38 2.89
N LEU A 13 -4.17 -14.08 3.89
CA LEU A 13 -5.03 -15.25 3.71
C LEU A 13 -6.31 -14.89 2.98
N CYS A 14 -7.00 -13.83 3.43
CA CYS A 14 -8.20 -13.34 2.76
C CYS A 14 -7.90 -12.90 1.33
N SER A 15 -6.80 -12.18 1.10
CA SER A 15 -6.46 -11.71 -0.24
C SER A 15 -6.12 -12.87 -1.18
N THR A 16 -5.35 -13.84 -0.70
CA THR A 16 -5.00 -15.07 -1.44
C THR A 16 -6.24 -15.91 -1.73
N ALA A 17 -7.11 -16.11 -0.74
CA ALA A 17 -8.36 -16.84 -0.90
C ALA A 17 -9.29 -16.16 -1.92
N VAL A 18 -9.46 -14.85 -1.83
CA VAL A 18 -10.25 -14.08 -2.82
C VAL A 18 -9.64 -14.20 -4.22
N GLY A 19 -8.32 -14.12 -4.34
CA GLY A 19 -7.61 -14.31 -5.61
C GLY A 19 -7.80 -15.71 -6.20
N MET A 20 -7.75 -16.74 -5.35
CA MET A 20 -8.04 -18.12 -5.73
C MET A 20 -9.49 -18.30 -6.20
N LEU A 21 -10.45 -17.71 -5.49
CA LEU A 21 -11.87 -17.85 -5.77
C LEU A 21 -12.29 -17.08 -7.03
N ARG A 22 -11.73 -15.88 -7.24
CA ARG A 22 -12.02 -15.04 -8.41
C ARG A 22 -11.23 -15.44 -9.66
N GLY A 23 -10.00 -15.94 -9.49
CA GLY A 23 -9.08 -16.20 -10.60
C GLY A 23 -8.32 -14.94 -11.05
N PHE A 24 -7.17 -15.15 -11.67
CA PHE A 24 -6.27 -14.08 -12.13
C PHE A 24 -6.92 -13.16 -13.15
N ILE A 25 -7.61 -13.72 -14.15
CA ILE A 25 -8.16 -12.95 -15.27
C ILE A 25 -9.23 -11.98 -14.79
N ARG A 26 -10.12 -12.40 -13.89
CA ARG A 26 -11.11 -11.49 -13.32
C ARG A 26 -10.46 -10.33 -12.58
N GLU A 27 -9.36 -10.61 -11.89
CA GLU A 27 -8.65 -9.61 -11.10
C GLU A 27 -7.91 -8.60 -11.99
N VAL A 28 -7.23 -9.07 -13.06
CA VAL A 28 -6.59 -8.18 -14.05
C VAL A 28 -7.61 -7.34 -14.80
N LEU A 29 -8.73 -7.95 -15.23
CA LEU A 29 -9.81 -7.22 -15.90
C LEU A 29 -10.44 -6.17 -14.97
N SER A 30 -10.61 -6.48 -13.69
CA SER A 30 -11.08 -5.51 -12.69
C SER A 30 -10.10 -4.33 -12.55
N LEU A 31 -8.80 -4.60 -12.53
CA LEU A 31 -7.78 -3.55 -12.47
C LEU A 31 -7.79 -2.68 -13.73
N PHE A 32 -7.96 -3.30 -14.91
CA PHE A 32 -8.11 -2.61 -16.18
C PHE A 32 -9.36 -1.72 -16.20
N ALA A 33 -10.50 -2.21 -15.71
CA ALA A 33 -11.72 -1.41 -15.59
C ALA A 33 -11.54 -0.20 -14.68
N PHE A 34 -10.86 -0.39 -13.56
CA PHE A 34 -10.55 0.70 -12.63
C PHE A 34 -9.64 1.75 -13.28
N ALA A 35 -8.59 1.32 -13.99
CA ALA A 35 -7.70 2.22 -14.73
C ALA A 35 -8.43 2.98 -15.84
N ALA A 36 -9.26 2.29 -16.62
CA ALA A 36 -10.08 2.91 -17.67
C ALA A 36 -11.08 3.92 -17.08
N ALA A 37 -11.70 3.59 -15.95
CA ALA A 37 -12.60 4.50 -15.24
C ALA A 37 -11.88 5.75 -14.74
N PHE A 38 -10.65 5.61 -14.21
CA PHE A 38 -9.86 6.75 -13.76
C PHE A 38 -9.44 7.66 -14.92
N VAL A 39 -8.88 7.09 -15.99
CA VAL A 39 -8.52 7.83 -17.20
C VAL A 39 -9.73 8.54 -17.78
N GLY A 40 -10.86 7.85 -17.85
CA GLY A 40 -12.09 8.42 -18.36
C GLY A 40 -12.66 9.53 -17.48
N ALA A 41 -12.60 9.39 -16.15
CA ALA A 41 -12.99 10.46 -15.23
C ALA A 41 -12.13 11.71 -15.43
N VAL A 42 -10.82 11.56 -15.62
CA VAL A 42 -9.92 12.69 -15.91
C VAL A 42 -10.25 13.34 -17.26
N TRP A 43 -10.57 12.54 -18.27
CA TRP A 43 -10.77 13.05 -19.64
C TRP A 43 -12.16 13.68 -19.85
N TRP A 44 -13.22 13.01 -19.39
CA TRP A 44 -14.61 13.45 -19.58
C TRP A 44 -15.19 14.23 -18.39
N GLY A 45 -14.58 14.14 -17.20
CA GLY A 45 -15.00 14.88 -16.01
C GLY A 45 -15.19 16.39 -16.24
N PRO A 46 -14.26 17.11 -16.90
CA PRO A 46 -14.42 18.53 -17.19
C PRO A 46 -15.67 18.85 -18.04
N TRP A 47 -15.96 18.02 -19.04
CA TRP A 47 -17.11 18.21 -19.93
C TRP A 47 -18.44 18.03 -19.19
N VAL A 48 -18.50 17.01 -18.33
CA VAL A 48 -19.65 16.74 -17.48
C VAL A 48 -19.82 17.83 -16.43
N HIS A 49 -18.73 18.32 -15.82
CA HIS A 49 -18.77 19.44 -14.88
C HIS A 49 -19.41 20.70 -15.49
N VAL A 50 -19.01 21.10 -16.70
CA VAL A 50 -19.60 22.24 -17.41
C VAL A 50 -21.08 22.01 -17.70
N SER A 51 -21.44 20.79 -18.10
CA SER A 51 -22.82 20.41 -18.42
C SER A 51 -23.73 20.40 -17.19
N LEU A 52 -23.16 20.19 -15.99
CA LEU A 52 -23.88 20.24 -14.72
C LEU A 52 -24.06 21.65 -14.17
N ALA A 53 -23.45 22.66 -14.78
CA ALA A 53 -23.51 24.04 -14.29
C ALA A 53 -24.94 24.61 -14.10
N PRO A 54 -25.92 24.31 -14.98
CA PRO A 54 -27.31 24.75 -14.79
C PRO A 54 -28.04 24.03 -13.64
N TYR A 55 -27.54 22.89 -13.18
CA TYR A 55 -28.23 22.01 -12.22
C TYR A 55 -27.60 22.03 -10.82
N ILE A 56 -26.30 22.31 -10.73
CA ILE A 56 -25.55 22.35 -9.46
C ILE A 56 -24.75 23.65 -9.38
N GLU A 57 -25.18 24.52 -8.46
CA GLU A 57 -24.52 25.80 -8.20
C GLU A 57 -23.22 25.63 -7.40
N THR A 58 -23.22 24.73 -6.42
CA THR A 58 -22.06 24.48 -5.55
C THR A 58 -20.92 23.81 -6.31
N GLU A 59 -19.82 24.54 -6.51
CA GLU A 59 -18.67 24.11 -7.30
C GLU A 59 -18.08 22.77 -6.84
N LEU A 60 -17.83 22.62 -5.53
CA LEU A 60 -17.24 21.39 -4.97
C LEU A 60 -18.14 20.17 -5.21
N LEU A 61 -19.46 20.35 -5.05
CA LEU A 61 -20.44 19.29 -5.28
C LEU A 61 -20.50 18.93 -6.77
N ARG A 62 -20.48 19.94 -7.64
CA ARG A 62 -20.49 19.73 -9.10
C ARG A 62 -19.26 18.96 -9.57
N LEU A 63 -18.07 19.32 -9.06
CA LEU A 63 -16.82 18.62 -9.35
C LEU A 63 -16.89 17.16 -8.86
N ALA A 64 -17.32 16.94 -7.62
CA ALA A 64 -17.48 15.61 -7.08
C ALA A 64 -18.45 14.77 -7.94
N VAL A 65 -19.64 15.28 -8.23
CA VAL A 65 -20.67 14.56 -9.02
C VAL A 65 -20.18 14.27 -10.44
N ALA A 66 -19.51 15.22 -11.10
CA ALA A 66 -19.03 15.02 -12.46
C ALA A 66 -17.96 13.92 -12.54
N TYR A 67 -16.91 14.01 -11.73
CA TYR A 67 -15.80 13.06 -11.79
C TYR A 67 -16.19 11.69 -11.24
N ILE A 68 -16.89 11.64 -10.11
CA ILE A 68 -17.36 10.39 -9.51
C ILE A 68 -18.41 9.74 -10.41
N GLY A 69 -19.33 10.52 -10.98
CA GLY A 69 -20.35 10.04 -11.89
C GLY A 69 -19.75 9.40 -13.15
N VAL A 70 -18.80 10.07 -13.80
CA VAL A 70 -18.09 9.52 -14.97
C VAL A 70 -17.30 8.26 -14.59
N PHE A 71 -16.59 8.29 -13.46
CA PHE A 71 -15.83 7.15 -12.96
C PHE A 71 -16.73 5.91 -12.82
N PHE A 72 -17.85 6.02 -12.11
CA PHE A 72 -18.77 4.90 -11.92
C PHE A 72 -19.48 4.48 -13.21
N ALA A 73 -19.82 5.41 -14.09
CA ALA A 73 -20.44 5.09 -15.38
C ALA A 73 -19.51 4.21 -16.23
N ILE A 74 -18.23 4.56 -16.32
CA ILE A 74 -17.23 3.79 -17.07
C ILE A 74 -16.92 2.47 -16.37
N LEU A 75 -16.76 2.50 -15.03
CA LEU A 75 -16.51 1.30 -14.25
C LEU A 75 -17.63 0.27 -14.45
N LEU A 76 -18.88 0.71 -14.49
CA LEU A 76 -20.03 -0.14 -14.74
C LEU A 76 -20.02 -0.67 -16.18
N LEU A 77 -19.78 0.19 -17.17
CA LEU A 77 -19.75 -0.19 -18.58
C LEU A 77 -18.66 -1.25 -18.86
N VAL A 78 -17.43 -0.99 -18.42
CA VAL A 78 -16.31 -1.93 -18.59
C VAL A 78 -16.52 -3.18 -17.73
N GLY A 79 -17.12 -3.04 -16.54
CA GLY A 79 -17.48 -4.16 -15.67
C GLY A 79 -18.43 -5.17 -16.33
N VAL A 80 -19.43 -4.68 -17.07
CA VAL A 80 -20.34 -5.54 -17.85
C VAL A 80 -19.60 -6.30 -18.94
N ILE A 81 -18.69 -5.64 -19.68
CA ILE A 81 -17.85 -6.28 -20.70
C ILE A 81 -16.96 -7.35 -20.08
N ASN A 82 -16.34 -7.03 -18.94
CA ASN A 82 -15.48 -7.95 -18.20
C ASN A 82 -16.25 -9.20 -17.72
N LEU A 83 -17.52 -9.05 -17.34
CA LEU A 83 -18.35 -10.18 -16.93
C LEU A 83 -18.52 -11.17 -18.10
N ALA A 84 -18.81 -10.67 -19.30
CA ALA A 84 -18.90 -11.50 -20.50
C ALA A 84 -17.56 -12.18 -20.82
N LEU A 85 -16.46 -11.42 -20.79
CA LEU A 85 -15.12 -11.93 -21.10
C LEU A 85 -14.67 -13.00 -20.09
N SER A 86 -14.96 -12.81 -18.81
CA SER A 86 -14.66 -13.79 -17.77
C SER A 86 -15.42 -15.11 -17.95
N THR A 87 -16.65 -15.04 -18.50
CA THR A 87 -17.46 -16.23 -18.81
C THR A 87 -16.90 -16.97 -20.00
N PHE A 88 -16.42 -16.24 -21.02
CA PHE A 88 -15.75 -16.85 -22.17
C PHE A 88 -14.48 -17.61 -21.73
N VAL A 89 -13.65 -17.02 -20.88
CA VAL A 89 -12.44 -17.72 -20.41
C VAL A 89 -12.78 -18.96 -19.59
N ALA A 90 -13.82 -18.90 -18.74
CA ALA A 90 -14.26 -20.08 -17.98
C ALA A 90 -14.61 -21.28 -18.90
N SER A 91 -15.05 -21.03 -20.14
CA SER A 91 -15.37 -22.09 -21.11
C SER A 91 -14.14 -22.79 -21.74
N THR A 92 -12.94 -22.20 -21.63
CA THR A 92 -11.71 -22.75 -22.23
C THR A 92 -11.08 -23.92 -21.46
N GLY A 93 -11.60 -24.26 -20.28
CA GLY A 93 -11.06 -25.33 -19.42
C GLY A 93 -9.78 -24.95 -18.65
N LEU A 94 -9.23 -23.75 -18.84
CA LEU A 94 -8.03 -23.25 -18.16
C LEU A 94 -8.28 -22.78 -16.72
N ALA A 95 -9.45 -23.07 -16.16
CA ALA A 95 -9.86 -22.62 -14.83
C ALA A 95 -8.88 -22.99 -13.69
N PRO A 96 -8.24 -24.18 -13.65
CA PRO A 96 -7.27 -24.50 -12.61
C PRO A 96 -6.02 -23.60 -12.65
N ALA A 97 -5.51 -23.32 -13.85
CA ALA A 97 -4.36 -22.45 -14.05
C ALA A 97 -4.69 -20.99 -13.68
N ASP A 98 -5.87 -20.50 -14.08
CA ASP A 98 -6.37 -19.16 -13.73
C ASP A 98 -6.52 -18.98 -12.21
N ARG A 99 -7.00 -19.99 -11.49
CA ARG A 99 -7.07 -19.98 -10.01
C ARG A 99 -5.68 -20.01 -9.35
N GLY A 100 -4.75 -20.77 -9.94
CA GLY A 100 -3.35 -20.83 -9.50
C GLY A 100 -2.66 -19.46 -9.58
N LEU A 101 -2.77 -18.80 -10.73
CA LEU A 101 -2.28 -17.43 -10.91
C LEU A 101 -3.05 -16.43 -10.03
N GLY A 102 -4.34 -16.68 -9.79
CA GLY A 102 -5.18 -15.88 -8.91
C GLY A 102 -4.68 -15.90 -7.46
N MET A 103 -4.20 -17.05 -6.96
CA MET A 103 -3.55 -17.13 -5.65
C MET A 103 -2.30 -16.24 -5.60
N LEU A 104 -1.41 -16.35 -6.60
CA LEU A 104 -0.19 -15.55 -6.65
C LEU A 104 -0.49 -14.05 -6.70
N PHE A 105 -1.46 -13.65 -7.53
CA PHE A 105 -1.91 -12.26 -7.57
C PHE A 105 -2.52 -11.83 -6.22
N GLY A 106 -3.30 -12.69 -5.57
CA GLY A 106 -3.86 -12.46 -4.25
C GLY A 106 -2.79 -12.23 -3.18
N VAL A 107 -1.67 -12.95 -3.23
CA VAL A 107 -0.49 -12.72 -2.37
C VAL A 107 0.09 -11.33 -2.64
N VAL A 108 0.39 -11.00 -3.90
CA VAL A 108 0.95 -9.68 -4.27
C VAL A 108 0.04 -8.54 -3.82
N ARG A 109 -1.27 -8.65 -4.05
CA ARG A 109 -2.27 -7.68 -3.61
C ARG A 109 -2.33 -7.57 -2.09
N GLY A 110 -2.26 -8.70 -1.38
CA GLY A 110 -2.22 -8.73 0.08
C GLY A 110 -1.01 -7.99 0.63
N LEU A 111 0.17 -8.22 0.04
CA LEU A 111 1.40 -7.50 0.38
C LEU A 111 1.28 -6.00 0.10
N LEU A 112 0.69 -5.60 -1.04
CA LEU A 112 0.45 -4.19 -1.34
C LEU A 112 -0.49 -3.53 -0.32
N ILE A 113 -1.56 -4.22 0.09
CA ILE A 113 -2.47 -3.71 1.13
C ILE A 113 -1.72 -3.52 2.45
N LEU A 114 -0.91 -4.50 2.86
CA LEU A 114 -0.10 -4.39 4.08
C LEU A 114 0.91 -3.25 4.02
N PHE A 115 1.54 -3.05 2.86
CA PHE A 115 2.45 -1.93 2.64
C PHE A 115 1.75 -0.58 2.82
N VAL A 116 0.57 -0.40 2.22
CA VAL A 116 -0.23 0.82 2.39
C VAL A 116 -0.68 1.01 3.85
N LEU A 117 -1.09 -0.08 4.52
CA LEU A 117 -1.47 -0.03 5.94
C LEU A 117 -0.29 0.37 6.85
N MET A 118 0.91 -0.16 6.59
CA MET A 118 2.11 0.23 7.36
C MET A 118 2.52 1.68 7.09
N LEU A 119 2.44 2.15 5.84
CA LEU A 119 2.68 3.55 5.52
C LEU A 119 1.70 4.46 6.25
N GLY A 120 0.41 4.12 6.25
CA GLY A 120 -0.62 4.84 7.01
C GLY A 120 -0.37 4.81 8.52
N ALA A 121 -0.01 3.65 9.07
CA ALA A 121 0.33 3.51 10.48
C ALA A 121 1.56 4.33 10.88
N GLY A 122 2.51 4.56 9.96
CA GLY A 122 3.65 5.47 10.16
C GLY A 122 3.26 6.89 10.54
N TYR A 123 2.07 7.36 10.13
CA TYR A 123 1.54 8.67 10.52
C TYR A 123 0.88 8.67 11.91
N THR A 124 0.94 7.56 12.65
CA THR A 124 0.32 7.38 13.96
C THR A 124 1.36 6.95 15.00
N ALA A 125 0.98 6.89 16.28
CA ALA A 125 1.84 6.38 17.36
C ALA A 125 1.94 4.83 17.39
N LEU A 126 1.20 4.13 16.53
CA LEU A 126 1.15 2.65 16.50
C LEU A 126 2.51 1.97 16.31
N PRO A 127 3.46 2.48 15.49
CA PRO A 127 4.76 1.84 15.29
C PRO A 127 5.65 1.82 16.55
N ALA A 128 5.40 2.70 17.53
CA ALA A 128 6.16 2.77 18.77
C ALA A 128 5.74 1.69 19.80
N GLU A 129 4.58 1.08 19.60
CA GLU A 129 3.99 0.11 20.54
C GLU A 129 4.68 -1.26 20.51
N ALA A 130 4.75 -1.91 21.67
CA ALA A 130 5.47 -3.19 21.82
C ALA A 130 4.87 -4.33 20.99
N TRP A 131 3.56 -4.32 20.73
CA TRP A 131 2.88 -5.32 19.91
C TRP A 131 3.11 -5.11 18.40
N TRP A 132 3.56 -3.93 17.98
CA TRP A 132 3.95 -3.67 16.59
C TRP A 132 5.44 -3.96 16.40
N ARG A 133 6.29 -3.42 17.27
CA ARG A 133 7.76 -3.54 17.20
C ARG A 133 8.27 -4.97 17.32
N ASN A 134 7.58 -5.81 18.11
CA ASN A 134 7.97 -7.21 18.29
C ASN A 134 7.41 -8.15 17.22
N ALA A 135 6.68 -7.64 16.22
CA ALA A 135 6.09 -8.46 15.19
C ALA A 135 7.15 -9.05 14.26
N LEU A 136 6.98 -10.32 13.87
CA LEU A 136 7.93 -10.98 12.97
C LEU A 136 7.82 -10.41 11.55
N LEU A 137 6.63 -9.98 11.15
CA LEU A 137 6.39 -9.41 9.82
C LEU A 137 6.66 -7.90 9.75
N ALA A 138 6.77 -7.19 10.87
CA ALA A 138 7.07 -5.75 10.86
C ALA A 138 8.46 -5.48 10.29
N ARG A 139 9.51 -6.11 10.83
CA ARG A 139 10.91 -5.84 10.42
C ARG A 139 11.20 -6.06 8.92
N PRO A 140 10.78 -7.16 8.28
CA PRO A 140 10.98 -7.33 6.84
C PRO A 140 10.21 -6.31 6.00
N LEU A 141 8.97 -5.96 6.38
CA LEU A 141 8.20 -4.94 5.67
C LEU A 141 8.79 -3.54 5.85
N GLU A 142 9.31 -3.21 7.03
CA GLU A 142 10.05 -1.96 7.29
C GLU A 142 11.27 -1.84 6.38
N GLN A 143 12.03 -2.93 6.20
CA GLN A 143 13.17 -2.95 5.28
C GLN A 143 12.75 -2.69 3.82
N VAL A 144 11.60 -3.22 3.40
CA VAL A 144 11.04 -2.92 2.07
C VAL A 144 10.64 -1.45 1.96
N ILE A 145 10.06 -0.85 3.00
CA ILE A 145 9.71 0.58 3.04
C ILE A 145 10.96 1.45 2.95
N VAL A 146 12.03 1.10 3.68
CA VAL A 146 13.31 1.83 3.64
C VAL A 146 13.99 1.69 2.28
N ALA A 147 14.05 0.48 1.71
CA ALA A 147 14.59 0.25 0.37
C ALA A 147 13.78 0.96 -0.73
N ALA A 148 12.45 1.07 -0.55
CA ALA A 148 11.61 1.87 -1.42
C ALA A 148 11.90 3.37 -1.28
N LYS A 149 12.14 3.86 -0.05
CA LYS A 149 12.50 5.25 0.24
C LYS A 149 13.79 5.69 -0.46
N GLU A 150 14.79 4.81 -0.54
CA GLU A 150 16.06 5.10 -1.23
C GLU A 150 15.91 5.27 -2.75
N ARG A 151 14.90 4.64 -3.35
CA ARG A 151 14.61 4.75 -4.80
C ARG A 151 13.63 5.87 -5.14
N LEU A 152 13.05 6.52 -4.13
CA LEU A 152 12.12 7.62 -4.31
C LEU A 152 12.87 8.96 -4.47
N PRO A 153 12.40 9.88 -5.34
CA PRO A 153 12.89 11.25 -5.38
C PRO A 153 12.80 11.91 -3.99
N GLN A 154 13.76 12.77 -3.64
CA GLN A 154 13.87 13.36 -2.29
C GLN A 154 12.57 14.07 -1.83
N ASP A 155 11.80 14.61 -2.78
CA ASP A 155 10.52 15.29 -2.53
C ASP A 155 9.42 14.39 -1.97
N VAL A 156 9.50 13.07 -2.21
CA VAL A 156 8.51 12.07 -1.73
C VAL A 156 9.00 11.38 -0.45
N GLY A 157 10.31 11.19 -0.30
CA GLY A 157 10.91 10.53 0.85
C GLY A 157 10.70 11.29 2.19
N GLN A 158 10.53 12.60 2.13
CA GLN A 158 10.25 13.45 3.30
C GLN A 158 8.87 13.19 3.94
N TRP A 159 7.91 12.67 3.18
CA TRP A 159 6.56 12.41 3.68
C TRP A 159 6.45 11.06 4.41
N ILE A 160 7.41 10.16 4.27
CA ILE A 160 7.38 8.83 4.90
C ILE A 160 7.86 8.93 6.36
N PRO A 161 6.97 8.82 7.37
CA PRO A 161 7.30 9.01 8.78
C PRO A 161 7.77 7.70 9.42
N TYR A 162 8.69 6.99 8.75
CA TYR A 162 9.39 5.86 9.37
C TYR A 162 10.78 6.31 9.81
N PRO A 163 11.07 6.36 11.12
CA PRO A 163 12.42 6.62 11.62
C PRO A 163 13.33 5.45 11.26
N TYR A 164 14.54 5.73 10.76
CA TYR A 164 15.63 4.76 10.81
C TYR A 164 15.91 4.48 12.29
N GLN A 165 15.68 3.25 12.74
CA GLN A 165 16.00 2.85 14.11
C GLN A 165 17.30 2.04 14.06
N PRO A 166 18.42 2.59 14.58
CA PRO A 166 19.70 1.88 14.55
C PRO A 166 19.60 0.57 15.34
N PRO A 167 20.46 -0.41 15.03
CA PRO A 167 20.54 -1.67 15.77
C PRO A 167 20.64 -1.39 17.29
N PRO A 168 20.06 -2.25 18.15
CA PRO A 168 20.18 -2.09 19.59
C PRO A 168 21.66 -2.05 19.98
N SER A 169 22.02 -1.11 20.86
CA SER A 169 23.38 -0.93 21.35
C SER A 169 23.93 -2.27 21.87
N GLY A 170 24.89 -2.86 21.16
CA GLY A 170 25.48 -4.17 21.46
C GLY A 170 25.19 -5.30 20.45
N ALA A 171 24.41 -5.02 19.39
CA ALA A 171 24.28 -5.96 18.28
C ALA A 171 25.63 -6.19 17.59
N ALA A 172 26.01 -7.45 17.36
CA ALA A 172 27.23 -7.79 16.67
C ALA A 172 27.26 -7.11 15.28
N PRO A 173 28.39 -6.52 14.86
CA PRO A 173 28.53 -5.95 13.53
C PRO A 173 28.12 -6.99 12.48
N VAL A 174 27.33 -6.56 11.49
CA VAL A 174 26.87 -7.45 10.42
C VAL A 174 28.11 -7.99 9.68
N PRO A 175 28.35 -9.31 9.68
CA PRO A 175 29.52 -9.88 9.03
C PRO A 175 29.55 -9.54 7.54
N GLY A 176 30.62 -8.91 7.06
CA GLY A 176 30.82 -8.60 5.63
C GLY A 176 30.43 -7.17 5.20
N LEU A 177 30.07 -6.28 6.12
CA LEU A 177 30.00 -4.85 5.80
C LEU A 177 31.42 -4.27 5.67
N PRO A 178 31.77 -3.56 4.58
CA PRO A 178 33.02 -2.82 4.48
C PRO A 178 33.08 -1.75 5.59
N ASP A 179 34.22 -1.61 6.25
CA ASP A 179 34.46 -0.48 7.16
C ASP A 179 34.40 0.81 6.36
N MET A 180 33.29 1.54 6.51
CA MET A 180 33.06 2.82 5.84
C MET A 180 33.77 3.93 6.64
N PRO A 181 34.88 4.51 6.16
CA PRO A 181 35.60 5.53 6.89
C PRO A 181 34.77 6.81 6.92
N GLY A 182 34.55 7.38 8.11
CA GLY A 182 33.95 8.71 8.27
C GLY A 182 32.52 8.77 8.82
N LEU A 183 31.93 7.67 9.29
CA LEU A 183 30.69 7.77 10.06
C LEU A 183 30.97 8.40 11.42
N PRO A 184 30.27 9.48 11.81
CA PRO A 184 30.41 10.05 13.14
C PRO A 184 30.06 8.97 14.17
N SER A 185 30.97 8.69 15.10
CA SER A 185 30.69 7.82 16.23
C SER A 185 29.50 8.42 16.97
N VAL A 186 28.33 7.79 16.85
CA VAL A 186 27.14 8.16 17.62
C VAL A 186 27.46 7.85 19.08
N ARG A 187 28.08 8.82 19.76
CA ARG A 187 28.28 8.77 21.20
C ARG A 187 26.89 8.94 21.81
N PRO A 188 26.38 7.97 22.59
CA PRO A 188 25.10 8.15 23.25
C PRO A 188 25.17 9.42 24.10
N PRO A 189 24.09 10.23 24.17
CA PRO A 189 24.06 11.39 25.05
C PRO A 189 24.36 10.94 26.47
N ASP A 190 25.36 11.57 27.08
CA ASP A 190 25.87 11.20 28.38
C ASP A 190 24.71 11.23 29.40
N ALA A 191 24.30 10.06 29.89
CA ALA A 191 23.22 9.90 30.87
C ALA A 191 23.52 10.54 32.25
N GLY A 192 24.62 11.32 32.37
CA GLY A 192 25.08 11.94 33.60
C GLY A 192 24.80 13.44 33.74
N ALA A 193 24.34 14.15 32.71
CA ALA A 193 24.24 15.61 32.78
C ALA A 193 22.94 16.15 33.43
N ALA A 194 21.90 15.32 33.58
CA ALA A 194 20.59 15.78 34.07
C ALA A 194 20.42 15.81 35.60
N GLN A 195 21.45 15.47 36.39
CA GLN A 195 21.37 15.40 37.86
C GLN A 195 22.08 16.53 38.62
N ALA A 196 22.72 17.49 37.93
CA ALA A 196 23.55 18.51 38.59
C ALA A 196 22.88 19.88 38.81
N GLU A 197 21.66 20.11 38.33
CA GLU A 197 21.02 21.45 38.34
C GLU A 197 19.80 21.49 39.28
N THR A 198 19.99 21.08 40.55
CA THR A 198 19.06 21.38 41.64
C THR A 198 19.79 21.39 42.98
N ILE A 199 20.52 22.48 43.25
CA ILE A 199 20.85 22.94 44.61
C ILE A 199 20.64 24.45 44.64
#